data_AF-A0A1J0WFB3-F1
#
_entry.id   AF-A0A1J0WFB3-F1
#
_cell.length_a   1.000
_cell.length_b   1.000
_cell.length_c   1.000
_cell.angle_alpha   90.00
_cell.angle_beta   90.00
_cell.angle_gamma   90.00
#
_symmetry.space_group_name_H-M   'P 1'
#
loop_
_entity.id
_entity.type
_entity.pdbx_description
1 polymer ?
#
loop_
_entity_poly.entity_id
_entity_poly.type
_entity_poly.pdbx_seq_one_letter_code
_entity_poly.pdbx_strand_id
1 'polypeptide(L)'
;MTRWLILAVALLAPPVLADAPGRMCSSGKWGHVECIRSAHFVYDTCNAIRTFADRHDLNRDFFARLIWQESRFDPNALSHADARGIAQFIPSTAALRGLKDPYNPAEALEHSAQYLAEMVARYGNEGMAAVGYNGGERRAEGFLKGGGLAPETVQYVPIVTGLSAETWRDDPPKAHDMRLSKTSDFLPACYEMARNRRITALARPKARVKPWGVQVAFATSEKLARARVTERTASCRAAVKGETTDLVFKKNRVSGRKGYYFAQFGRNRREDAQALCDAMRRQSCICLVVQN
;
A
#
# COMPACT_ATOMS: atom_id res chain seq x y z
N MET A 1 22.31 -58.60 36.65
CA MET A 1 22.78 -57.72 35.56
C MET A 1 21.62 -57.47 34.62
N THR A 2 20.83 -56.44 34.87
CA THR A 2 19.58 -56.16 34.12
C THR A 2 19.86 -54.98 33.18
N ARG A 3 20.06 -55.27 31.89
CA ARG A 3 20.26 -54.24 30.85
C ARG A 3 18.93 -53.58 30.53
N TRP A 4 18.80 -52.31 30.88
CA TRP A 4 17.70 -51.46 30.43
C TRP A 4 17.98 -51.00 28.99
N LEU A 5 17.17 -51.45 28.04
CA LEU A 5 17.13 -50.90 26.68
C LEU A 5 16.33 -49.59 26.71
N ILE A 6 17.01 -48.46 26.54
CA ILE A 6 16.38 -47.17 26.31
C ILE A 6 15.96 -47.13 24.84
N LEU A 7 14.66 -47.21 24.57
CA LEU A 7 14.10 -46.94 23.25
C LEU A 7 14.10 -45.42 23.02
N ALA A 8 14.99 -44.93 22.16
CA ALA A 8 14.96 -43.56 21.70
C ALA A 8 13.81 -43.40 20.69
N VAL A 9 12.68 -42.83 21.12
CA VAL A 9 11.59 -42.43 20.24
C VAL A 9 12.01 -41.14 19.55
N ALA A 10 12.43 -41.24 18.29
CA ALA A 10 12.67 -40.07 17.44
C ALA A 10 11.33 -39.38 17.14
N LEU A 11 11.09 -38.24 17.79
CA LEU A 11 10.00 -37.32 17.44
C LEU A 11 10.28 -36.72 16.05
N LEU A 12 9.75 -37.35 15.01
CA LEU A 12 9.72 -36.76 13.67
C LEU A 12 8.79 -35.54 13.72
N ALA A 13 9.36 -34.35 13.57
CA ALA A 13 8.58 -33.15 13.35
C ALA A 13 7.64 -33.38 12.14
N PRO A 14 6.35 -33.02 12.22
CA PRO A 14 5.46 -33.18 11.09
C PRO A 14 6.02 -32.38 9.90
N PRO A 15 5.90 -32.91 8.67
CA PRO A 15 6.33 -32.17 7.49
C PRO A 15 5.56 -30.85 7.47
N VAL A 16 6.28 -29.74 7.42
CA VAL A 16 5.71 -28.43 7.10
C VAL A 16 5.18 -28.56 5.68
N LEU A 17 3.90 -28.92 5.55
CA LEU A 17 3.21 -28.95 4.27
C LEU A 17 3.29 -27.52 3.71
N ALA A 18 4.08 -27.35 2.65
CA ALA A 18 4.11 -26.10 1.92
C ALA A 18 2.68 -25.72 1.56
N ASP A 19 2.30 -24.47 1.85
CA ASP A 19 0.97 -23.98 1.54
C ASP A 19 0.65 -24.19 0.05
N ALA A 20 -0.63 -24.52 -0.22
CA ALA A 20 -1.09 -24.69 -1.58
C ALA A 20 -0.78 -23.43 -2.42
N PRO A 21 -0.39 -23.57 -3.70
CA PRO A 21 -0.09 -22.42 -4.56
C PRO A 21 -1.23 -21.40 -4.55
N GLY A 22 -0.91 -20.13 -4.27
CA GLY A 22 -1.92 -19.05 -4.23
C GLY A 22 -2.75 -18.98 -2.95
N ARG A 23 -2.29 -19.60 -1.86
CA ARG A 23 -2.80 -19.33 -0.50
C ARG A 23 -1.92 -18.27 0.17
N MET A 24 -2.54 -17.24 0.72
CA MET A 24 -1.87 -16.17 1.46
C MET A 24 -2.49 -16.06 2.85
N CYS A 25 -1.66 -16.17 3.89
CA CYS A 25 -2.11 -16.27 5.27
C CYS A 25 -1.66 -15.05 6.08
N SER A 26 -2.45 -14.72 7.11
CA SER A 26 -2.04 -13.73 8.10
C SER A 26 -0.94 -14.29 9.01
N SER A 27 -0.25 -13.42 9.74
CA SER A 27 0.91 -13.81 10.53
C SER A 27 0.57 -14.57 11.82
N GLY A 28 -0.70 -14.59 12.22
CA GLY A 28 -1.13 -15.12 13.52
C GLY A 28 -0.75 -14.23 14.71
N LYS A 29 -0.28 -13.00 14.45
CA LYS A 29 0.19 -12.07 15.49
C LYS A 29 -0.86 -11.75 16.55
N TRP A 30 -2.14 -11.67 16.19
CA TRP A 30 -3.23 -11.32 17.11
C TRP A 30 -4.22 -12.46 17.38
N GLY A 31 -3.95 -13.68 16.87
CA GLY A 31 -4.85 -14.80 17.07
C GLY A 31 -4.68 -15.89 16.01
N HIS A 32 -5.75 -16.64 15.76
CA HIS A 32 -5.74 -17.71 14.76
C HIS A 32 -5.40 -17.16 13.37
N VAL A 33 -4.60 -17.94 12.64
CA VAL A 33 -4.20 -17.63 11.27
C VAL A 33 -5.41 -17.77 10.36
N GLU A 34 -5.69 -16.71 9.60
CA GLU A 34 -6.67 -16.75 8.51
C GLU A 34 -5.96 -16.76 7.18
N CYS A 35 -6.47 -17.52 6.21
CA CYS A 35 -5.85 -17.66 4.91
C CYS A 35 -6.85 -17.40 3.78
N ILE A 36 -6.40 -16.68 2.77
CA ILE A 36 -7.15 -16.37 1.57
C ILE A 36 -6.57 -17.19 0.41
N ARG A 37 -7.39 -18.07 -0.16
CA ARG A 37 -7.04 -18.89 -1.32
C ARG A 37 -7.52 -18.20 -2.59
N SER A 38 -6.68 -18.13 -3.61
CA SER A 38 -7.05 -17.55 -4.91
C SER A 38 -8.32 -18.16 -5.50
N ALA A 39 -8.53 -19.47 -5.36
CA ALA A 39 -9.73 -20.17 -5.87
C ALA A 39 -11.03 -19.80 -5.13
N HIS A 40 -10.94 -19.36 -3.88
CA HIS A 40 -12.08 -19.01 -3.02
C HIS A 40 -12.01 -17.57 -2.51
N PHE A 41 -11.36 -16.68 -3.27
CA PHE A 41 -10.92 -15.39 -2.75
C PHE A 41 -12.06 -14.54 -2.16
N VAL A 42 -13.23 -14.47 -2.82
CA VAL A 42 -14.40 -13.74 -2.27
C VAL A 42 -14.79 -14.30 -0.90
N TYR A 43 -14.96 -15.62 -0.86
CA TYR A 43 -15.46 -16.32 0.30
C TYR A 43 -14.48 -16.16 1.48
N ASP A 44 -13.20 -16.42 1.25
CA ASP A 44 -12.16 -16.33 2.27
C ASP A 44 -11.94 -14.88 2.72
N THR A 45 -11.99 -13.90 1.80
CA THR A 45 -11.82 -12.47 2.15
C THR A 45 -12.93 -11.99 3.07
N CYS A 46 -14.19 -12.29 2.78
CA CYS A 46 -15.30 -11.87 3.64
C CYS A 46 -15.29 -12.61 5.00
N ASN A 47 -14.84 -13.86 5.05
CA ASN A 47 -14.61 -14.55 6.33
C ASN A 47 -13.48 -13.89 7.12
N ALA A 48 -12.36 -13.57 6.48
CA ALA A 48 -11.24 -12.86 7.11
C ALA A 48 -11.66 -11.47 7.63
N ILE A 49 -12.43 -10.70 6.85
CA ILE A 49 -12.98 -9.41 7.28
C ILE A 49 -13.85 -9.58 8.54
N ARG A 50 -14.76 -10.55 8.56
CA ARG A 50 -15.58 -10.86 9.75
C ARG A 50 -14.69 -11.18 10.95
N THR A 51 -13.80 -12.16 10.80
CA THR A 51 -12.92 -12.63 11.87
C THR A 51 -12.07 -11.49 12.44
N PHE A 52 -11.41 -10.71 11.57
CA PHE A 52 -10.50 -9.66 12.02
C PHE A 52 -11.25 -8.47 12.62
N ALA A 53 -12.42 -8.12 12.10
CA ALA A 53 -13.25 -7.10 12.73
C ALA A 53 -13.67 -7.53 14.14
N ASP A 54 -14.17 -8.76 14.30
CA ASP A 54 -14.57 -9.31 15.60
C ASP A 54 -13.41 -9.35 16.60
N ARG A 55 -12.23 -9.78 16.15
CA ARG A 55 -11.02 -9.86 16.96
C ARG A 55 -10.56 -8.50 17.49
N HIS A 56 -10.84 -7.44 16.75
CA HIS A 56 -10.44 -6.07 17.07
C HIS A 56 -11.60 -5.19 17.52
N ASP A 57 -12.75 -5.78 17.85
CA ASP A 57 -13.96 -5.07 18.28
C ASP A 57 -14.39 -3.94 17.32
N LEU A 58 -14.28 -4.23 16.02
CA LEU A 58 -14.61 -3.31 14.94
C LEU A 58 -15.93 -3.72 14.29
N ASN A 59 -16.75 -2.74 13.90
CA ASN A 59 -17.95 -3.00 13.14
C ASN A 59 -17.61 -3.65 11.78
N ARG A 60 -18.12 -4.87 11.56
CA ARG A 60 -17.84 -5.70 10.36
C ARG A 60 -18.22 -4.98 9.06
N ASP A 61 -19.39 -4.36 9.03
CA ASP A 61 -19.92 -3.69 7.86
C ASP A 61 -19.13 -2.41 7.55
N PHE A 62 -18.77 -1.63 8.58
CA PHE A 62 -17.83 -0.50 8.43
C PHE A 62 -16.51 -0.96 7.81
N PHE A 63 -15.91 -2.01 8.36
CA PHE A 63 -14.63 -2.51 7.87
C PHE A 63 -14.73 -3.00 6.42
N ALA A 64 -15.78 -3.75 6.07
CA ALA A 64 -16.02 -4.17 4.70
C ALA A 64 -16.22 -3.00 3.73
N ARG A 65 -17.03 -2.00 4.09
CA ARG A 65 -17.23 -0.77 3.28
C ARG A 65 -15.93 -0.02 3.06
N LEU A 66 -15.09 0.05 4.09
CA LEU A 66 -13.78 0.69 4.01
C LEU A 66 -12.83 -0.04 3.06
N ILE A 67 -12.61 -1.34 3.26
CA ILE A 67 -11.75 -2.15 2.37
C ILE A 67 -12.29 -2.16 0.94
N TRP A 68 -13.62 -2.17 0.77
CA TRP A 68 -14.23 -1.97 -0.54
C TRP A 68 -13.85 -0.60 -1.09
N GLN A 69 -14.01 0.48 -0.31
CA GLN A 69 -13.65 1.83 -0.73
C GLN A 69 -12.16 2.00 -1.05
N GLU A 70 -11.27 1.18 -0.49
CA GLU A 70 -9.84 1.19 -0.81
C GLU A 70 -9.51 0.51 -2.15
N SER A 71 -10.03 -0.70 -2.39
CA SER A 71 -9.54 -1.53 -3.51
C SER A 71 -10.59 -2.34 -4.25
N ARG A 72 -11.85 -2.33 -3.82
CA ARG A 72 -12.91 -3.26 -4.30
C ARG A 72 -12.50 -4.73 -4.07
N PHE A 73 -11.80 -4.96 -2.97
CA PHE A 73 -11.19 -6.23 -2.60
C PHE A 73 -10.13 -6.72 -3.59
N ASP A 74 -9.47 -5.82 -4.30
CA ASP A 74 -8.38 -6.17 -5.21
C ASP A 74 -7.04 -6.28 -4.44
N PRO A 75 -6.46 -7.48 -4.26
CA PRO A 75 -5.19 -7.67 -3.57
C PRO A 75 -4.01 -7.08 -4.34
N ASN A 76 -4.18 -6.74 -5.62
CA ASN A 76 -3.12 -6.24 -6.50
C ASN A 76 -3.17 -4.72 -6.69
N ALA A 77 -4.13 -4.05 -6.05
CA ALA A 77 -4.37 -2.62 -6.23
C ALA A 77 -3.12 -1.77 -5.95
N LEU A 78 -2.86 -0.79 -6.81
CA LEU A 78 -1.78 0.18 -6.66
C LEU A 78 -2.30 1.57 -7.00
N SER A 79 -2.30 2.49 -6.03
CA SER A 79 -2.72 3.87 -6.26
C SER A 79 -1.60 4.75 -6.81
N HIS A 80 -1.97 5.95 -7.27
CA HIS A 80 -1.02 7.00 -7.65
C HIS A 80 -0.16 7.50 -6.49
N ALA A 81 -0.65 7.36 -5.25
CA ALA A 81 0.07 7.72 -4.03
C ALA A 81 0.94 6.57 -3.49
N ASP A 82 1.15 5.50 -4.28
CA ASP A 82 1.90 4.31 -3.88
C ASP A 82 1.24 3.54 -2.73
N ALA A 83 -0.10 3.64 -2.60
CA ALA A 83 -0.88 2.79 -1.70
C ALA A 83 -1.09 1.41 -2.33
N ARG A 84 -0.91 0.35 -1.55
CA ARG A 84 -0.72 -1.02 -2.09
C ARG A 84 -1.68 -2.04 -1.48
N GLY A 85 -2.13 -2.93 -2.34
CA GLY A 85 -2.92 -4.11 -2.01
C GLY A 85 -4.32 -3.82 -1.50
N ILE A 86 -4.94 -4.85 -0.92
CA ILE A 86 -6.38 -4.85 -0.62
C ILE A 86 -6.80 -3.73 0.35
N ALA A 87 -5.92 -3.36 1.28
CA ALA A 87 -6.15 -2.35 2.31
C ALA A 87 -5.43 -1.02 2.03
N GLN A 88 -4.80 -0.89 0.85
CA GLN A 88 -4.15 0.34 0.39
C GLN A 88 -3.17 0.95 1.40
N PHE A 89 -2.30 0.13 2.00
CA PHE A 89 -1.23 0.66 2.84
C PHE A 89 -0.19 1.38 1.98
N ILE A 90 0.12 2.63 2.32
CA ILE A 90 1.34 3.30 1.82
C ILE A 90 2.58 2.74 2.54
N PRO A 91 3.78 2.72 1.93
CA PRO A 91 4.95 2.04 2.49
C PRO A 91 5.40 2.55 3.86
N SER A 92 5.29 3.86 4.10
CA SER A 92 5.65 4.45 5.39
C SER A 92 4.73 3.94 6.51
N THR A 93 3.43 3.85 6.23
CA THR A 93 2.44 3.32 7.17
C THR A 93 2.63 1.83 7.34
N ALA A 94 2.81 1.05 6.26
CA ALA A 94 3.09 -0.38 6.35
C ALA A 94 4.30 -0.66 7.27
N ALA A 95 5.40 0.06 7.07
CA ALA A 95 6.59 -0.05 7.91
C ALA A 95 6.32 0.30 9.38
N LEU A 96 5.62 1.41 9.64
CA LEU A 96 5.25 1.83 11.00
C LEU A 96 4.35 0.79 11.69
N ARG A 97 3.46 0.14 10.94
CA ARG A 97 2.53 -0.88 11.45
C ARG A 97 3.13 -2.29 11.44
N GLY A 98 4.37 -2.45 10.98
CA GLY A 98 5.06 -3.74 10.87
C GLY A 98 4.47 -4.69 9.82
N LEU A 99 3.70 -4.18 8.86
CA LEU A 99 3.17 -4.94 7.72
C LEU A 99 4.29 -5.12 6.68
N LYS A 100 4.73 -6.36 6.47
CA LYS A 100 5.86 -6.66 5.57
C LYS A 100 5.46 -6.64 4.10
N ASP A 101 4.34 -7.26 3.78
CA ASP A 101 3.83 -7.34 2.41
C ASP A 101 2.38 -6.83 2.31
N PRO A 102 2.16 -5.59 1.85
CA PRO A 102 0.81 -5.08 1.61
C PRO A 102 0.00 -5.84 0.56
N TYR A 103 0.66 -6.64 -0.30
CA TYR A 103 -0.01 -7.46 -1.31
C TYR A 103 -0.45 -8.83 -0.78
N ASN A 104 -0.05 -9.21 0.43
CA ASN A 104 -0.66 -10.33 1.15
C ASN A 104 -2.01 -9.86 1.74
N PRO A 105 -3.16 -10.25 1.18
CA PRO A 105 -4.45 -9.71 1.59
C PRO A 105 -4.83 -10.13 3.01
N ALA A 106 -4.48 -11.34 3.45
CA ALA A 106 -4.84 -11.79 4.79
C ALA A 106 -4.07 -11.01 5.87
N GLU A 107 -2.77 -10.81 5.67
CA GLU A 107 -1.94 -9.99 6.56
C GLU A 107 -2.37 -8.51 6.52
N ALA A 108 -2.58 -7.95 5.33
CA ALA A 108 -3.00 -6.56 5.17
C ALA A 108 -4.37 -6.27 5.80
N LEU A 109 -5.33 -7.19 5.69
CA LEU A 109 -6.64 -7.05 6.35
C LEU A 109 -6.52 -7.06 7.87
N GLU A 110 -5.74 -7.96 8.46
CA GLU A 110 -5.58 -8.02 9.91
C GLU A 110 -4.90 -6.74 10.45
N HIS A 111 -3.84 -6.28 9.78
CA HIS A 111 -3.20 -5.01 10.11
C HIS A 111 -4.13 -3.80 9.95
N SER A 112 -5.01 -3.80 8.93
CA SER A 112 -5.99 -2.74 8.71
C SER A 112 -7.05 -2.71 9.81
N ALA A 113 -7.64 -3.86 10.15
CA ALA A 113 -8.62 -3.99 11.22
C ALA A 113 -8.06 -3.47 12.55
N GLN A 114 -6.85 -3.91 12.88
CA GLN A 114 -6.16 -3.50 14.10
C GLN A 114 -5.87 -2.00 14.14
N TYR A 115 -5.42 -1.42 13.03
CA TYR A 115 -5.12 0.01 12.94
C TYR A 115 -6.41 0.86 13.00
N LEU A 116 -7.49 0.42 12.37
CA LEU A 116 -8.80 1.06 12.45
C LEU A 116 -9.35 1.03 13.87
N ALA A 117 -9.27 -0.10 14.56
CA ALA A 117 -9.70 -0.22 15.95
C ALA A 117 -8.95 0.75 16.87
N GLU A 118 -7.63 0.91 16.70
CA GLU A 118 -6.86 1.94 17.42
C GLU A 118 -7.37 3.36 17.13
N MET A 119 -7.72 3.66 15.88
CA MET A 119 -8.25 4.97 15.52
C MET A 119 -9.66 5.20 16.04
N VAL A 120 -10.52 4.18 16.04
CA VAL A 120 -11.85 4.24 16.67
C VAL A 120 -11.69 4.50 18.16
N ALA A 121 -10.81 3.77 18.84
CA ALA A 121 -10.54 3.99 20.26
C ALA A 121 -9.95 5.39 20.53
N ARG A 122 -9.07 5.89 19.66
CA ARG A 122 -8.44 7.20 19.80
C ARG A 122 -9.39 8.36 19.55
N TYR A 123 -10.22 8.28 18.51
CA TYR A 123 -11.08 9.38 18.08
C TYR A 123 -12.53 9.24 18.52
N GLY A 124 -12.89 8.10 19.12
CA GLY A 124 -14.19 7.83 19.72
C GLY A 124 -15.27 7.33 18.74
N ASN A 125 -15.04 7.33 17.42
CA ASN A 125 -16.01 6.84 16.44
C ASN A 125 -15.38 6.43 15.09
N GLU A 126 -16.13 5.64 14.32
CA GLU A 126 -15.75 5.12 13.01
C GLU A 126 -15.59 6.19 11.93
N GLY A 127 -16.35 7.28 12.00
CA GLY A 127 -16.22 8.39 11.06
C GLY A 127 -14.88 9.09 11.16
N MET A 128 -14.44 9.40 12.37
CA MET A 128 -13.13 9.97 12.61
C MET A 128 -12.00 8.97 12.33
N ALA A 129 -12.23 7.68 12.54
CA ALA A 129 -11.30 6.64 12.11
C ALA A 129 -11.17 6.60 10.57
N ALA A 130 -12.27 6.73 9.82
CA ALA A 130 -12.25 6.83 8.36
C ALA A 130 -11.50 8.10 7.86
N VAL A 131 -11.68 9.23 8.55
CA VAL A 131 -10.88 10.45 8.29
C VAL A 131 -9.39 10.17 8.49
N GLY A 132 -9.01 9.50 9.59
CA GLY A 132 -7.63 9.14 9.89
C GLY A 132 -7.03 8.15 8.90
N TYR A 133 -7.80 7.16 8.47
CA TYR A 133 -7.35 6.13 7.53
C TYR A 133 -7.05 6.71 6.14
N ASN A 134 -7.97 7.51 5.58
CA ASN A 134 -7.79 8.11 4.26
C ASN A 134 -6.94 9.39 4.29
N GLY A 135 -7.22 10.30 5.23
CA GLY A 135 -6.60 11.63 5.29
C GLY A 135 -5.29 11.69 6.07
N GLY A 136 -4.98 10.64 6.85
CA GLY A 136 -3.88 10.54 7.79
C GLY A 136 -4.24 11.07 9.19
N GLU A 137 -3.66 10.47 10.24
CA GLU A 137 -3.91 10.80 11.66
C GLU A 137 -3.73 12.30 11.96
N ARG A 138 -2.64 12.92 11.48
CA ARG A 138 -2.40 14.37 11.66
C ARG A 138 -3.53 15.23 11.10
N ARG A 139 -4.16 14.80 9.99
CA ARG A 139 -5.29 15.53 9.40
C ARG A 139 -6.57 15.30 10.20
N ALA A 140 -6.80 14.11 10.72
CA ALA A 140 -7.90 13.85 11.66
C ALA A 140 -7.77 14.70 12.94
N GLU A 141 -6.57 14.76 13.53
CA GLU A 141 -6.26 15.60 14.68
C GLU A 141 -6.45 17.10 14.39
N GLY A 142 -6.04 17.56 13.21
CA GLY A 142 -6.27 18.93 12.77
C GLY A 142 -7.76 19.23 12.57
N PHE A 143 -8.51 18.29 12.01
CA PHE A 143 -9.94 18.42 11.78
C PHE A 143 -10.75 18.50 13.09
N LEU A 144 -10.36 17.72 14.11
CA LEU A 144 -10.90 17.82 15.48
C LEU A 144 -10.70 19.22 16.10
N LYS A 145 -9.64 19.92 15.68
CA LYS A 145 -9.31 21.28 16.16
C LYS A 145 -9.92 22.39 15.27
N GLY A 146 -10.87 22.05 14.40
CA GLY A 146 -11.53 23.00 13.49
C GLY A 146 -10.79 23.24 12.16
N GLY A 147 -9.75 22.47 11.84
CA GLY A 147 -9.11 22.49 10.52
C GLY A 147 -10.01 21.90 9.42
N GLY A 148 -9.60 22.06 8.16
CA GLY A 148 -10.31 21.50 7.00
C GLY A 148 -9.78 20.14 6.53
N LEU A 149 -10.60 19.41 5.76
CA LEU A 149 -10.23 18.15 5.11
C LEU A 149 -9.90 18.34 3.63
N ALA A 150 -9.13 17.40 3.08
CA ALA A 150 -8.93 17.34 1.63
C ALA A 150 -10.24 16.92 0.93
N PRO A 151 -10.53 17.38 -0.31
CA PRO A 151 -11.76 17.03 -1.02
C PRO A 151 -11.99 15.51 -1.15
N GLU A 152 -10.90 14.74 -1.28
CA GLU A 152 -10.95 13.28 -1.29
C GLU A 152 -11.54 12.73 0.02
N THR A 153 -11.03 13.16 1.17
CA THR A 153 -11.49 12.69 2.48
C THR A 153 -12.93 13.13 2.78
N VAL A 154 -13.32 14.33 2.36
CA VAL A 154 -14.72 14.83 2.47
C VAL A 154 -15.70 13.88 1.75
N GLN A 155 -15.32 13.36 0.59
CA GLN A 155 -16.13 12.41 -0.17
C GLN A 155 -16.03 10.98 0.37
N TYR A 156 -14.86 10.60 0.87
CA TYR A 156 -14.57 9.25 1.35
C TYR A 156 -15.45 8.85 2.55
N VAL A 157 -15.53 9.70 3.57
CA VAL A 157 -16.23 9.40 4.83
C VAL A 157 -17.71 9.04 4.63
N PRO A 158 -18.53 9.80 3.88
CA PRO A 158 -19.92 9.44 3.65
C PRO A 158 -20.08 8.18 2.79
N ILE A 159 -19.16 7.86 1.89
CA ILE A 159 -19.19 6.60 1.14
C ILE A 159 -19.04 5.39 2.09
N VAL A 160 -18.12 5.49 3.05
CA VAL A 160 -17.80 4.40 3.98
C VAL A 160 -18.80 4.31 5.14
N THR A 161 -19.25 5.45 5.66
CA THR A 161 -20.05 5.49 6.89
C THR A 161 -21.52 5.82 6.62
N GLY A 162 -21.82 6.62 5.60
CA GLY A 162 -23.16 7.14 5.32
C GLY A 162 -23.44 8.52 5.93
N LEU A 163 -22.50 9.11 6.68
CA LEU A 163 -22.61 10.47 7.25
C LEU A 163 -21.37 11.30 6.88
N SER A 164 -21.47 12.63 6.97
CA SER A 164 -20.32 13.51 6.71
C SER A 164 -19.30 13.44 7.85
N ALA A 165 -18.06 13.85 7.56
CA ALA A 165 -17.03 13.94 8.58
C ALA A 165 -17.40 14.96 9.68
N GLU A 166 -18.06 16.05 9.31
CA GLU A 166 -18.54 17.09 10.23
C GLU A 166 -19.58 16.52 11.19
N THR A 167 -20.55 15.73 10.69
CA THR A 167 -21.52 15.06 11.57
C THR A 167 -20.80 14.18 12.60
N TRP A 168 -19.82 13.38 12.18
CA TRP A 168 -19.05 12.52 13.09
C TRP A 168 -18.18 13.28 14.08
N ARG A 169 -17.78 14.52 13.78
CA ARG A 169 -16.98 15.36 14.67
C ARG A 169 -17.87 16.12 15.66
N ASP A 170 -18.94 16.72 15.16
CA ASP A 170 -19.70 17.76 15.88
C ASP A 170 -20.92 17.18 16.61
N ASP A 171 -21.58 16.17 16.03
CA ASP A 171 -22.79 15.53 16.59
C ASP A 171 -22.85 14.03 16.19
N PRO A 172 -21.90 13.21 16.67
CA PRO A 172 -21.86 11.80 16.31
C PRO A 172 -23.10 11.08 16.88
N PRO A 173 -23.82 10.29 16.06
CA PRO A 173 -24.99 9.57 16.53
C PRO A 173 -24.60 8.50 17.55
N LYS A 174 -25.43 8.30 18.58
CA LYS A 174 -25.24 7.21 19.56
C LYS A 174 -25.28 5.81 18.93
N ALA A 175 -26.06 5.67 17.87
CA ALA A 175 -26.17 4.44 17.08
C ALA A 175 -26.34 4.81 15.61
N HIS A 176 -25.64 4.09 14.73
CA HIS A 176 -25.71 4.32 13.29
C HIS A 176 -25.66 3.00 12.52
N ASP A 177 -26.60 2.81 11.60
CA ASP A 177 -26.73 1.58 10.82
C ASP A 177 -25.80 1.62 9.59
N MET A 178 -24.64 0.98 9.72
CA MET A 178 -23.67 0.85 8.64
C MET A 178 -23.79 -0.45 7.83
N ARG A 179 -24.86 -1.25 8.04
CA ARG A 179 -24.99 -2.58 7.43
C ARG A 179 -24.88 -2.55 5.91
N LEU A 180 -24.20 -3.56 5.36
CA LEU A 180 -24.09 -3.77 3.92
C LEU A 180 -25.44 -4.06 3.25
N SER A 181 -26.37 -4.67 3.97
CA SER A 181 -27.72 -4.99 3.53
C SER A 181 -28.72 -4.71 4.65
N LYS A 182 -29.93 -4.26 4.28
CA LYS A 182 -31.03 -4.11 5.22
C LYS A 182 -31.70 -5.44 5.57
N THR A 183 -31.53 -6.45 4.72
CA THR A 183 -32.29 -7.71 4.74
C THR A 183 -31.43 -8.95 4.88
N SER A 184 -30.09 -8.82 4.87
CA SER A 184 -29.17 -9.96 4.90
C SER A 184 -28.12 -9.77 5.97
N ASP A 185 -27.70 -10.88 6.57
CA ASP A 185 -26.54 -10.90 7.46
C ASP A 185 -25.26 -10.52 6.71
N PHE A 186 -24.23 -10.20 7.49
CA PHE A 186 -22.94 -9.70 7.00
C PHE A 186 -22.33 -10.55 5.87
N LEU A 187 -22.22 -11.88 6.05
CA LEU A 187 -21.50 -12.73 5.09
C LEU A 187 -22.18 -12.77 3.70
N PRO A 188 -23.48 -13.09 3.57
CA PRO A 188 -24.17 -12.99 2.29
C PRO A 188 -24.06 -11.61 1.64
N ALA A 189 -24.21 -10.54 2.43
CA ALA A 189 -24.11 -9.18 1.90
C ALA A 189 -22.69 -8.83 1.41
N CYS A 190 -21.66 -9.28 2.13
CA CYS A 190 -20.26 -9.11 1.73
C CYS A 190 -19.94 -9.91 0.45
N TYR A 191 -20.46 -11.13 0.32
CA TYR A 191 -20.29 -11.92 -0.90
C TYR A 191 -20.93 -11.25 -2.12
N GLU A 192 -22.16 -10.72 -1.96
CA GLU A 192 -22.86 -10.01 -3.03
C GLU A 192 -22.12 -8.74 -3.46
N MET A 193 -21.57 -7.98 -2.52
CA MET A 193 -20.73 -6.81 -2.80
C MET A 193 -19.58 -7.15 -3.76
N ALA A 194 -18.94 -8.30 -3.56
CA ALA A 194 -17.76 -8.72 -4.31
C ALA A 194 -18.04 -9.60 -5.53
N ARG A 195 -19.30 -9.94 -5.81
CA ARG A 195 -19.69 -10.93 -6.85
C ARG A 195 -19.14 -10.58 -8.23
N ASN A 196 -19.20 -9.29 -8.60
CA ASN A 196 -18.80 -8.79 -9.92
C ASN A 196 -17.52 -7.94 -9.87
N ARG A 197 -16.66 -8.14 -8.86
CA ARG A 197 -15.44 -7.33 -8.73
C ARG A 197 -14.48 -7.61 -9.88
N ARG A 198 -13.65 -6.61 -10.18
CA ARG A 198 -12.55 -6.71 -11.13
C ARG A 198 -11.23 -6.83 -10.37
N ILE A 199 -10.36 -7.74 -10.80
CA ILE A 199 -9.00 -7.89 -10.28
C ILE A 199 -8.03 -7.32 -11.30
N THR A 200 -7.16 -6.42 -10.87
CA THR A 200 -6.07 -5.89 -11.69
C THR A 200 -4.90 -6.86 -11.75
N ALA A 201 -4.08 -6.74 -12.78
CA ALA A 201 -2.79 -7.42 -12.81
C ALA A 201 -1.86 -6.78 -11.76
N LEU A 202 -1.09 -7.61 -11.05
CA LEU A 202 -0.11 -7.11 -10.08
C LEU A 202 0.90 -6.20 -10.76
N ALA A 203 0.78 -4.90 -10.52
CA ALA A 203 1.71 -3.90 -11.00
C ALA A 203 2.76 -3.65 -9.92
N ARG A 204 4.04 -3.79 -10.27
CA ARG A 204 5.12 -3.37 -9.37
C ARG A 204 5.18 -1.84 -9.35
N PRO A 205 5.19 -1.19 -8.18
CA PRO A 205 5.40 0.24 -8.08
C PRO A 205 6.66 0.63 -8.85
N LYS A 206 6.58 1.73 -9.60
CA LYS A 206 7.80 2.31 -10.20
C LYS A 206 8.75 2.65 -9.05
N ALA A 207 10.02 2.25 -9.17
CA ALA A 207 11.01 2.52 -8.14
C ALA A 207 10.97 4.01 -7.75
N ARG A 208 10.93 4.31 -6.44
CA ARG A 208 10.96 5.69 -5.97
C ARG A 208 12.23 6.36 -6.47
N VAL A 209 12.04 7.46 -7.18
CA VAL A 209 13.13 8.32 -7.61
C VAL A 209 13.84 8.84 -6.35
N LYS A 210 15.15 8.64 -6.25
CA LYS A 210 15.92 9.11 -5.10
C LYS A 210 15.89 10.66 -5.03
N PRO A 211 16.05 11.29 -3.84
CA PRO A 211 15.90 12.75 -3.66
C PRO A 211 16.76 13.62 -4.59
N TRP A 212 17.93 13.12 -4.98
CA TRP A 212 18.82 13.78 -5.94
C TRP A 212 19.03 12.90 -7.16
N GLY A 213 19.26 13.52 -8.32
CA GLY A 213 19.55 12.83 -9.57
C GLY A 213 20.71 13.49 -10.32
N VAL A 214 21.53 12.67 -10.97
CA VAL A 214 22.48 13.13 -11.99
C VAL A 214 21.82 12.95 -13.34
N GLN A 215 21.17 14.00 -13.84
CA GLN A 215 20.44 14.00 -15.09
C GLN A 215 21.41 14.08 -16.28
N VAL A 216 21.25 13.15 -17.23
CA VAL A 216 22.17 13.00 -18.37
C VAL A 216 21.47 13.08 -19.73
N ALA A 217 20.16 12.79 -19.77
CA ALA A 217 19.38 12.86 -20.99
C ALA A 217 17.91 13.19 -20.70
N PHE A 218 17.18 13.57 -21.74
CA PHE A 218 15.72 13.60 -21.73
C PHE A 218 15.16 13.28 -23.11
N ALA A 219 13.93 12.76 -23.16
CA ALA A 219 13.23 12.47 -24.41
C ALA A 219 11.72 12.45 -24.24
N THR A 220 10.98 12.33 -25.34
CA THR A 220 9.50 12.26 -25.35
C THR A 220 8.95 10.86 -25.05
N SER A 221 9.81 9.82 -25.01
CA SER A 221 9.43 8.45 -24.64
C SER A 221 10.51 7.80 -23.77
N GLU A 222 10.11 6.81 -22.95
CA GLU A 222 11.05 6.07 -22.09
C GLU A 222 12.15 5.37 -22.90
N LYS A 223 11.78 4.73 -24.03
CA LYS A 223 12.73 4.06 -24.93
C LYS A 223 13.79 5.02 -25.46
N LEU A 224 13.39 6.19 -25.92
CA LEU A 224 14.32 7.19 -26.46
C LEU A 224 15.17 7.82 -25.35
N ALA A 225 14.62 8.02 -24.15
CA ALA A 225 15.37 8.53 -23.02
C ALA A 225 16.51 7.57 -22.64
N ARG A 226 16.22 6.26 -22.59
CA ARG A 226 17.24 5.22 -22.33
C ARG A 226 18.30 5.15 -23.43
N ALA A 227 17.91 5.21 -24.70
CA ALA A 227 18.87 5.24 -25.81
C ALA A 227 19.83 6.44 -25.71
N ARG A 228 19.28 7.63 -25.41
CA ARG A 228 20.07 8.85 -25.23
C ARG A 228 21.02 8.80 -24.04
N VAL A 229 20.70 8.06 -22.98
CA VAL A 229 21.66 7.83 -21.87
C VAL A 229 22.90 7.12 -22.42
N THR A 230 22.71 6.00 -23.12
CA THR A 230 23.81 5.23 -23.71
C THR A 230 24.69 6.07 -24.64
N GLU A 231 24.08 6.93 -25.46
CA GLU A 231 24.78 7.86 -26.34
C GLU A 231 25.55 8.94 -25.53
N ARG A 232 24.87 9.59 -24.58
CA ARG A 232 25.41 10.72 -23.79
C ARG A 232 26.49 10.30 -22.81
N THR A 233 26.49 9.05 -22.36
CA THR A 233 27.48 8.51 -21.43
C THR A 233 28.56 7.68 -22.11
N ALA A 234 28.63 7.70 -23.45
CA ALA A 234 29.56 6.87 -24.21
C ALA A 234 31.04 7.15 -23.87
N SER A 235 31.40 8.41 -23.60
CA SER A 235 32.77 8.80 -23.23
C SER A 235 33.12 8.55 -21.76
N CYS A 236 32.11 8.38 -20.89
CA CYS A 236 32.28 8.22 -19.45
C CYS A 236 31.71 6.89 -18.91
N ARG A 237 31.69 5.83 -19.73
CA ARG A 237 31.13 4.52 -19.33
C ARG A 237 31.73 3.98 -18.03
N ALA A 238 33.01 4.28 -17.78
CA ALA A 238 33.68 3.88 -16.55
C ALA A 238 33.07 4.57 -15.31
N ALA A 239 32.72 5.86 -15.40
CA ALA A 239 32.12 6.61 -14.30
C ALA A 239 30.68 6.15 -13.98
N VAL A 240 29.95 5.62 -14.97
CA VAL A 240 28.55 5.21 -14.81
C VAL A 240 28.37 3.68 -14.77
N LYS A 241 29.47 2.94 -14.59
CA LYS A 241 29.44 1.47 -14.55
C LYS A 241 28.62 1.00 -13.35
N GLY A 242 27.60 0.19 -13.60
CA GLY A 242 26.71 -0.35 -12.55
C GLY A 242 25.61 0.60 -12.10
N GLU A 243 25.53 1.81 -12.66
CA GLU A 243 24.43 2.73 -12.39
C GLU A 243 23.12 2.22 -12.99
N THR A 244 22.02 2.42 -12.26
CA THR A 244 20.67 2.16 -12.75
C THR A 244 20.04 3.48 -13.22
N THR A 245 19.50 3.48 -14.44
CA THR A 245 18.84 4.66 -15.01
C THR A 245 17.41 4.79 -14.51
N ASP A 246 17.16 5.83 -13.73
CA ASP A 246 15.84 6.29 -13.30
C ASP A 246 15.24 7.21 -14.38
N LEU A 247 13.92 7.10 -14.60
CA LEU A 247 13.18 7.95 -15.53
C LEU A 247 12.13 8.78 -14.78
N VAL A 248 12.28 10.10 -14.83
CA VAL A 248 11.36 11.07 -14.22
C VAL A 248 10.54 11.75 -15.29
N PHE A 249 9.22 11.51 -15.32
CA PHE A 249 8.33 12.18 -16.26
C PHE A 249 7.95 13.56 -15.73
N LYS A 250 8.16 14.62 -16.51
CA LYS A 250 7.64 15.96 -16.24
C LYS A 250 6.67 16.36 -17.35
N LYS A 251 5.43 16.66 -16.96
CA LYS A 251 4.37 17.14 -17.86
C LYS A 251 4.77 18.49 -18.46
N ASN A 252 4.59 18.66 -19.76
CA ASN A 252 4.77 19.96 -20.38
C ASN A 252 3.51 20.79 -20.13
N ARG A 253 3.67 21.98 -19.52
CA ARG A 253 2.55 22.87 -19.16
C ARG A 253 2.36 24.02 -20.15
N VAL A 254 3.25 24.17 -21.14
CA VAL A 254 3.31 25.34 -22.03
C VAL A 254 2.99 24.97 -23.49
N SER A 255 3.27 23.73 -23.91
CA SER A 255 2.93 23.24 -25.25
C SER A 255 1.95 22.08 -25.20
N GLY A 256 1.19 21.85 -26.28
CA GLY A 256 0.29 20.69 -26.44
C GLY A 256 0.99 19.32 -26.46
N ARG A 257 2.29 19.24 -26.13
CA ARG A 257 3.03 17.99 -25.96
C ARG A 257 2.74 17.38 -24.60
N LYS A 258 2.74 16.03 -24.53
CA LYS A 258 2.45 15.30 -23.28
C LYS A 258 3.46 15.61 -22.16
N GLY A 259 4.76 15.70 -22.48
CA GLY A 259 5.83 15.90 -21.48
C GLY A 259 7.15 15.29 -21.94
N TYR A 260 8.10 15.21 -21.01
CA TYR A 260 9.42 14.61 -21.23
C TYR A 260 9.78 13.65 -20.10
N TYR A 261 10.45 12.55 -20.47
CA TYR A 261 11.12 11.65 -19.55
C TYR A 261 12.57 12.11 -19.40
N PHE A 262 12.94 12.52 -18.20
CA PHE A 262 14.30 12.88 -17.81
C PHE A 262 14.99 11.64 -17.26
N ALA A 263 16.12 11.27 -17.85
CA ALA A 263 16.90 10.12 -17.45
C ALA A 263 18.07 10.54 -16.56
N GLN A 264 18.19 9.89 -15.40
CA GLN A 264 19.15 10.27 -14.38
C GLN A 264 19.63 9.07 -13.56
N PHE A 265 20.74 9.26 -12.84
CA PHE A 265 21.25 8.32 -11.84
C PHE A 265 20.93 8.84 -10.44
N GLY A 266 20.08 8.14 -9.69
CA GLY A 266 19.59 8.61 -8.40
C GLY A 266 20.61 8.53 -7.26
N ARG A 267 20.52 9.48 -6.31
CA ARG A 267 21.32 9.58 -5.08
C ARG A 267 20.49 10.05 -3.88
N ASN A 268 20.87 9.61 -2.69
CA ASN A 268 20.19 10.00 -1.45
C ASN A 268 20.61 11.40 -1.00
N ARG A 269 21.87 11.78 -1.27
CA ARG A 269 22.45 13.07 -0.86
C ARG A 269 22.95 13.85 -2.07
N ARG A 270 22.98 15.18 -1.94
CA ARG A 270 23.44 16.08 -3.00
C ARG A 270 24.92 15.87 -3.31
N GLU A 271 25.72 15.63 -2.28
CA GLU A 271 27.17 15.45 -2.38
C GLU A 271 27.51 14.21 -3.22
N ASP A 272 26.76 13.12 -3.03
CA ASP A 272 26.95 11.89 -3.80
C ASP A 272 26.57 12.08 -5.29
N ALA A 273 25.59 12.94 -5.57
CA ALA A 273 25.21 13.31 -6.94
C ALA A 273 26.25 14.20 -7.59
N GLN A 274 26.78 15.17 -6.83
CA GLN A 274 27.85 16.05 -7.29
C GLN A 274 29.12 15.25 -7.61
N ALA A 275 29.54 14.36 -6.71
CA ALA A 275 30.72 13.51 -6.90
C ALA A 275 30.64 12.67 -8.18
N LEU A 276 29.48 12.07 -8.48
CA LEU A 276 29.27 11.33 -9.72
C LEU A 276 29.31 12.26 -10.94
N CYS A 277 28.63 13.40 -10.88
CA CYS A 277 28.62 14.35 -12.00
C CYS A 277 30.03 14.89 -12.29
N ASP A 278 30.84 15.14 -11.27
CA ASP A 278 32.23 15.56 -11.44
C ASP A 278 33.09 14.42 -12.03
N ALA A 279 32.87 13.17 -11.63
CA ALA A 279 33.52 12.01 -12.24
C ALA A 279 33.17 11.86 -13.74
N MET A 280 31.92 12.13 -14.11
CA MET A 280 31.48 12.15 -15.50
C MET A 280 32.12 13.30 -16.30
N ARG A 281 32.18 14.51 -15.72
CA ARG A 281 32.77 15.69 -16.37
C ARG A 281 34.26 15.55 -16.63
N ARG A 282 34.99 14.87 -15.73
CA ARG A 282 36.41 14.48 -15.96
C ARG A 282 36.62 13.60 -17.19
N GLN A 283 35.57 12.92 -17.65
CA GLN A 283 35.55 12.08 -18.85
C GLN A 283 34.71 12.72 -19.98
N SER A 284 34.60 14.05 -19.96
CA SER A 284 33.92 14.88 -20.97
C SER A 284 32.41 14.61 -21.16
N CYS A 285 31.76 13.96 -20.19
CA CYS A 285 30.31 13.80 -20.21
C CYS A 285 29.58 15.01 -19.63
N ILE A 286 28.40 15.30 -20.18
CA ILE A 286 27.50 16.34 -19.68
C ILE A 286 26.55 15.71 -18.65
N CYS A 287 26.43 16.38 -17.51
CA CYS A 287 25.50 16.03 -16.45
C CYS A 287 25.00 17.28 -15.73
N LEU A 288 23.81 17.16 -15.16
CA LEU A 288 23.19 18.16 -14.30
C LEU A 288 22.74 17.50 -13.00
N VAL A 289 23.19 18.02 -11.86
CA VAL A 289 22.66 17.62 -10.55
C VAL A 289 21.31 18.29 -10.35
N VAL A 290 20.26 17.50 -10.13
CA VAL A 290 18.89 17.98 -9.93
C VAL A 290 18.33 17.45 -8.61
N GLN A 291 17.50 18.25 -7.98
CA GLN A 291 16.62 17.82 -6.90
C GLN A 291 15.33 17.29 -7.51
N ASN A 292 14.84 16.16 -7.00
CA ASN A 292 13.59 15.53 -7.43
C ASN A 292 12.40 15.96 -6.59
#